data_AF-A0A3M1ZV99-F1
#
_entry.id   AF-A0A3M1ZV99-F1
#
_cell.length_a   1.000
_cell.length_b   1.000
_cell.length_c   1.000
_cell.angle_alpha   90.00
_cell.angle_beta   90.00
_cell.angle_gamma   90.00
#
_symmetry.space_group_name_H-M   'P 1'
#
loop_
_entity.id
_entity.type
_entity.pdbx_description
1 polymer ?
#
loop_
_entity_poly.entity_id
_entity_poly.type
_entity_poly.pdbx_seq_one_letter_code
_entity_poly.pdbx_strand_id
1 'polypeptide(L)'
;MDKDLHARIEGLGDFWSRQFAYYLNEHRDPRNRATHMVGIPILVVTTLAALVMWDLRMFVGGQLLGWAIQILGHKIEGNKPALLKNPVAFLMGPTMVFVEMLELAGLEFGFAERARKVVFEGAVPRGRGAPA
;
A
#
# COMPACT_ATOMS: atom_id res chain seq x y z
N MET A 1 -8.62 5.51 13.66
CA MET A 1 -7.91 4.23 13.88
C MET A 1 -8.17 3.81 15.32
N ASP A 2 -8.45 2.54 15.53
CA ASP A 2 -8.56 1.96 16.86
C ASP A 2 -7.23 2.14 17.62
N LYS A 3 -7.30 2.62 18.87
CA LYS A 3 -6.11 2.90 19.69
C LYS A 3 -5.31 1.62 19.97
N ASP A 4 -5.99 0.48 20.13
CA ASP A 4 -5.33 -0.81 20.33
C ASP A 4 -4.51 -1.21 19.11
N LEU A 5 -5.13 -1.19 17.93
CA LEU A 5 -4.45 -1.51 16.67
C LEU A 5 -3.25 -0.59 16.42
N HIS A 6 -3.38 0.70 16.70
CA HIS A 6 -2.27 1.63 16.54
C HIS A 6 -1.07 1.26 17.42
N ALA A 7 -1.32 0.96 18.71
CA ALA A 7 -0.28 0.53 19.64
C ALA A 7 0.39 -0.77 19.17
N ARG A 8 -0.39 -1.69 18.59
CA ARG A 8 0.13 -2.94 18.03
C ARG A 8 0.94 -2.72 16.76
N ILE A 9 0.57 -1.79 15.89
CA ILE A 9 1.41 -1.42 14.74
C ILE A 9 2.72 -0.80 15.22
N GLU A 10 2.67 0.15 16.16
CA GLU A 10 3.86 0.79 16.73
C GLU A 10 4.80 -0.21 17.44
N GLY A 11 4.24 -1.28 18.01
CA GLY A 11 5.00 -2.36 18.65
C GLY A 11 5.83 -3.22 17.68
N LEU A 12 5.60 -3.15 16.36
CA LEU A 12 6.43 -3.86 15.38
C LEU A 12 7.85 -3.27 15.39
N GLY A 13 8.84 -4.11 15.61
CA GLY A 13 10.23 -3.67 15.82
C GLY A 13 10.91 -3.12 14.57
N ASP A 14 10.56 -3.64 13.39
CA ASP A 14 11.17 -3.26 12.12
C ASP A 14 10.33 -2.27 11.31
N PHE A 15 11.03 -1.46 10.51
CA PHE A 15 10.42 -0.40 9.71
C PHE A 15 9.44 -0.94 8.66
N TRP A 16 9.81 -2.02 7.96
CA TRP A 16 9.04 -2.54 6.83
C TRP A 16 7.72 -3.16 7.28
N SER A 17 7.72 -3.95 8.36
CA SER A 17 6.49 -4.46 8.96
C SER A 17 5.59 -3.32 9.43
N ARG A 18 6.14 -2.27 10.07
CA ARG A 18 5.33 -1.09 10.47
C ARG A 18 4.67 -0.41 9.28
N GLN A 19 5.45 -0.10 8.24
CA GLN A 19 4.91 0.60 7.08
C GLN A 19 3.91 -0.25 6.30
N PHE A 20 4.17 -1.56 6.16
CA PHE A 20 3.23 -2.48 5.52
C PHE A 20 1.95 -2.61 6.35
N ALA A 21 2.04 -2.62 7.68
CA ALA A 21 0.87 -2.65 8.55
C ALA A 21 0.05 -1.35 8.47
N TYR A 22 0.70 -0.19 8.38
CA TYR A 22 0.02 1.08 8.10
C TYR A 22 -0.69 1.05 6.75
N TYR A 23 -0.02 0.55 5.72
CA TYR A 23 -0.61 0.37 4.39
C TYR A 23 -1.85 -0.54 4.45
N LEU A 24 -1.74 -1.73 5.03
CA LEU A 24 -2.85 -2.68 5.16
C LEU A 24 -4.00 -2.12 6.00
N ASN A 25 -3.72 -1.32 7.02
CA ASN A 25 -4.77 -0.67 7.81
C ASN A 25 -5.51 0.43 7.03
N GLU A 26 -4.81 1.15 6.15
CA GLU A 26 -5.40 2.17 5.27
C GLU A 26 -6.07 1.56 4.02
N HIS A 27 -5.82 0.28 3.74
CA HIS A 27 -6.39 -0.46 2.61
C HIS A 27 -6.86 -1.84 3.07
N ARG A 28 -7.73 -1.89 4.07
CA ARG A 28 -8.24 -3.14 4.64
C ARG A 28 -9.20 -3.83 3.68
N ASP A 29 -10.04 -3.05 2.99
CA ASP A 29 -10.98 -3.59 2.02
C ASP A 29 -10.23 -4.15 0.79
N PRO A 30 -10.41 -5.44 0.43
CA PRO A 30 -9.74 -6.03 -0.73
C PRO A 30 -10.09 -5.32 -2.05
N ARG A 31 -11.28 -4.70 -2.15
CA ARG A 31 -11.67 -3.91 -3.34
C ARG A 31 -10.82 -2.64 -3.45
N ASN A 32 -10.52 -1.97 -2.35
CA ASN A 32 -9.63 -0.81 -2.37
C ASN A 32 -8.19 -1.20 -2.70
N ARG A 33 -7.68 -2.32 -2.15
CA ARG A 33 -6.37 -2.83 -2.58
C ARG A 33 -6.34 -3.17 -4.07
N ALA A 34 -7.37 -3.84 -4.58
CA ALA A 34 -7.45 -4.18 -6.00
C ALA A 34 -7.42 -2.93 -6.91
N THR A 35 -8.10 -1.84 -6.55
CA THR A 35 -8.01 -0.60 -7.33
C THR A 35 -6.60 -0.02 -7.32
N HIS A 36 -5.86 -0.14 -6.21
CA HIS A 36 -4.47 0.31 -6.13
C HIS A 36 -3.52 -0.62 -6.91
N MET A 37 -3.75 -1.93 -6.88
CA MET A 37 -3.00 -2.90 -7.68
C MET A 37 -3.16 -2.68 -9.18
N VAL A 38 -4.22 -2.02 -9.64
CA VAL A 38 -4.39 -1.62 -11.05
C VAL A 38 -3.92 -0.18 -11.29
N GLY A 39 -4.34 0.74 -10.43
CA GLY A 39 -4.09 2.17 -10.60
C GLY A 39 -2.61 2.54 -10.50
N ILE A 40 -1.86 1.96 -9.56
CA ILE A 40 -0.43 2.25 -9.40
C ILE A 40 0.39 1.82 -10.63
N PRO A 41 0.24 0.59 -11.16
CA PRO A 41 0.90 0.22 -12.41
C PRO A 41 0.55 1.13 -13.58
N ILE A 42 -0.71 1.57 -13.70
CA ILE A 42 -1.09 2.56 -14.71
C ILE A 42 -0.24 3.82 -14.52
N LEU A 43 -0.22 4.41 -13.33
CA LEU A 43 0.55 5.63 -13.05
C LEU A 43 2.04 5.45 -13.41
N VAL A 44 2.66 4.35 -12.97
CA VAL A 44 4.09 4.09 -13.18
C VAL A 44 4.38 3.86 -14.67
N VAL A 45 3.65 2.95 -15.31
CA VAL A 45 3.89 2.58 -16.72
C VAL A 45 3.64 3.76 -17.63
N THR A 46 2.53 4.50 -17.46
CA THR A 46 2.23 5.64 -18.34
C THR A 46 3.20 6.79 -18.11
N THR A 47 3.73 6.97 -16.89
CA THR A 47 4.79 7.95 -16.64
C THR A 47 6.07 7.58 -17.38
N LEU A 48 6.56 6.34 -17.24
CA LEU A 48 7.77 5.88 -17.92
C LEU A 48 7.61 5.90 -19.44
N ALA A 49 6.48 5.41 -19.95
CA ALA A 49 6.19 5.38 -21.38
C ALA A 49 6.11 6.80 -21.96
N ALA A 50 5.44 7.74 -21.28
CA ALA A 50 5.38 9.13 -21.70
C ALA A 50 6.75 9.81 -21.74
N LEU A 51 7.65 9.49 -20.80
CA LEU A 51 9.02 10.01 -20.80
C LEU A 51 9.84 9.46 -21.96
N VAL A 52 9.70 8.17 -22.28
CA VAL A 52 10.41 7.52 -23.40
C VAL A 52 9.89 8.03 -24.75
N MET A 53 8.57 8.16 -24.88
CA MET A 53 7.91 8.51 -26.14
C MET A 53 7.66 10.02 -26.29
N TRP A 54 8.01 10.82 -25.29
CA TRP A 54 7.71 12.25 -25.22
C TRP A 54 6.22 12.59 -25.43
N ASP A 55 5.33 11.70 -24.97
CA ASP A 55 3.89 11.82 -25.15
C ASP A 55 3.19 12.32 -23.88
N LEU A 56 2.96 13.63 -23.82
CA LEU A 56 2.27 14.26 -22.70
C LEU A 56 0.79 13.83 -22.59
N ARG A 57 0.14 13.42 -23.69
CA ARG A 57 -1.25 12.96 -23.66
C ARG A 57 -1.35 11.63 -22.93
N MET A 58 -0.39 10.74 -23.19
CA MET A 58 -0.27 9.48 -22.46
C MET A 58 -0.03 9.71 -20.97
N PHE A 59 0.85 10.64 -20.62
CA PHE A 59 1.07 11.02 -19.21
C PHE A 59 -0.24 11.48 -18.58
N VAL A 60 -0.87 12.53 -19.12
CA VAL A 60 -2.08 13.11 -18.53
C VAL A 60 -3.22 12.09 -18.46
N GLY A 61 -3.49 11.37 -19.54
CA GLY A 61 -4.56 10.37 -19.58
C GLY A 61 -4.34 9.23 -18.58
N GLY A 62 -3.13 8.70 -18.52
CA GLY A 62 -2.75 7.65 -17.58
C GLY A 62 -2.83 8.10 -16.13
N GLN A 63 -2.34 9.31 -15.82
CA GLN A 63 -2.42 9.88 -14.49
C GLN A 63 -3.88 10.07 -14.05
N LEU A 64 -4.72 10.67 -14.89
CA LEU A 64 -6.14 10.87 -14.57
C LEU A 64 -6.86 9.55 -14.32
N LEU A 65 -6.64 8.54 -15.17
CA LEU A 65 -7.26 7.23 -15.03
C LEU A 65 -6.78 6.49 -13.78
N GLY A 66 -5.47 6.45 -13.56
CA GLY A 66 -4.87 5.78 -12.41
C GLY A 66 -5.32 6.39 -11.08
N TRP A 67 -5.38 7.72 -10.98
CA TRP A 67 -5.89 8.41 -9.81
C TRP A 67 -7.38 8.18 -9.59
N ALA A 68 -8.20 8.26 -10.66
CA ALA A 68 -9.65 8.05 -10.55
C ALA A 68 -9.98 6.66 -9.99
N ILE A 69 -9.29 5.61 -10.46
CA ILE A 69 -9.46 4.24 -9.97
C ILE A 69 -9.09 4.12 -8.48
N GLN A 70 -7.95 4.70 -8.07
CA GLN A 70 -7.50 4.66 -6.66
C GLN A 70 -8.44 5.43 -5.72
N ILE A 71 -8.86 6.63 -6.12
CA ILE A 71 -9.82 7.45 -5.35
C ILE A 71 -11.15 6.73 -5.21
N LEU A 72 -11.61 6.01 -6.26
CA LEU A 72 -12.82 5.20 -6.19
C LEU A 72 -12.69 4.09 -5.13
N GLY A 73 -11.53 3.42 -5.05
CA GLY A 73 -11.26 2.42 -4.01
C GLY A 73 -11.39 3.00 -2.60
N HIS A 74 -10.75 4.13 -2.34
CA HIS A 74 -10.86 4.83 -1.05
C HIS A 74 -12.29 5.27 -0.74
N LYS A 75 -13.06 5.69 -1.76
CA LYS A 75 -14.48 6.02 -1.61
C LYS A 75 -15.32 4.78 -1.26
N ILE A 76 -15.01 3.61 -1.84
CA ILE A 76 -15.65 2.33 -1.51
C ILE A 76 -15.35 1.92 -0.07
N GLU A 77 -14.10 2.04 0.38
CA GLU A 77 -13.70 1.73 1.76
C GLU A 77 -14.17 2.79 2.77
N GLY A 78 -14.51 3.99 2.31
CA GLY A 78 -15.02 5.09 3.14
C GLY A 78 -13.93 5.83 3.91
N ASN A 79 -12.66 5.68 3.53
CA ASN A 79 -11.54 6.39 4.15
C ASN A 79 -10.92 7.44 3.21
N LYS A 80 -10.14 8.36 3.78
CA LYS A 80 -9.40 9.36 3.00
C LYS A 80 -8.10 8.73 2.46
N PRO A 81 -7.65 9.09 1.25
CA PRO A 81 -6.38 8.64 0.70
C PRO A 81 -5.22 8.84 1.66
N ALA A 82 -4.37 7.82 1.82
CA ALA A 82 -3.25 7.84 2.78
C ALA A 82 -2.26 8.98 2.55
N LEU A 83 -2.11 9.40 1.29
CA LEU A 83 -1.32 10.57 0.86
C LEU A 83 -1.69 11.87 1.56
N LEU A 84 -2.98 12.06 1.88
CA LEU A 84 -3.44 13.26 2.57
C LEU A 84 -3.09 13.24 4.07
N LYS A 85 -2.67 12.09 4.59
CA LYS A 85 -2.34 11.88 6.01
C LYS A 85 -0.84 11.89 6.24
N ASN A 86 -0.07 11.34 5.31
CA ASN A 86 1.39 11.24 5.41
C ASN A 86 2.04 11.32 4.01
N PRO A 87 2.91 12.32 3.74
CA PRO A 87 3.62 12.44 2.47
C PRO A 87 4.45 11.20 2.10
N VAL A 88 4.97 10.47 3.09
CA VAL A 88 5.74 9.24 2.87
C VAL A 88 4.92 8.18 2.13
N ALA A 89 3.58 8.20 2.26
CA ALA A 89 2.68 7.30 1.55
C ALA A 89 2.81 7.40 0.01
N PHE A 90 3.34 8.51 -0.54
CA PHE A 90 3.63 8.62 -1.97
C PHE A 90 4.66 7.60 -2.45
N LEU A 91 5.73 7.39 -1.67
CA LEU A 91 6.77 6.42 -1.99
C LEU A 91 6.37 5.01 -1.55
N MET A 92 5.67 4.91 -0.41
CA MET A 92 5.25 3.61 0.10
C MET A 92 4.17 2.98 -0.78
N GLY A 93 3.21 3.74 -1.31
CA GLY A 93 2.13 3.21 -2.16
C GLY A 93 2.63 2.29 -3.28
N PRO A 94 3.50 2.78 -4.19
CA PRO A 94 4.09 1.97 -5.24
C PRO A 94 4.91 0.78 -4.72
N THR A 95 5.68 1.00 -3.65
CA THR A 95 6.50 -0.06 -3.03
C THR A 95 5.64 -1.20 -2.48
N MET A 96 4.54 -0.88 -1.79
CA MET A 96 3.67 -1.87 -1.15
C MET A 96 2.86 -2.66 -2.17
N VAL A 97 2.34 -1.98 -3.20
CA VAL A 97 1.68 -2.68 -4.31
C VAL A 97 2.66 -3.59 -5.06
N PHE A 98 3.90 -3.15 -5.26
CA PHE A 98 4.93 -3.98 -5.88
C PHE A 98 5.21 -5.24 -5.04
N VAL A 99 5.31 -5.11 -3.71
CA VAL A 99 5.44 -6.27 -2.81
C VAL A 99 4.25 -7.21 -2.93
N GLU A 100 3.01 -6.71 -2.88
CA GLU A 100 1.82 -7.57 -3.05
C GLU A 100 1.78 -8.26 -4.43
N MET A 101 2.25 -7.60 -5.49
CA MET A 101 2.37 -8.22 -6.81
C MET A 101 3.40 -9.34 -6.85
N LEU A 102 4.54 -9.15 -6.19
CA LEU A 102 5.55 -10.20 -6.07
C LEU A 102 5.03 -11.38 -5.25
N GLU A 103 4.21 -11.13 -4.22
CA GLU A 103 3.54 -12.20 -3.47
C GLU A 103 2.51 -12.96 -4.31
N LEU A 104 1.75 -12.28 -5.18
CA LEU A 104 0.91 -12.96 -6.18
C LEU A 104 1.73 -13.78 -7.18
N ALA A 105 2.99 -13.40 -7.43
CA ALA A 105 3.94 -14.16 -8.23
C ALA A 105 4.65 -15.28 -7.44
N GLY A 106 4.31 -15.49 -6.16
CA GLY A 106 4.81 -16.57 -5.32
C GLY A 106 6.03 -16.24 -4.47
N LEU A 107 6.46 -14.97 -4.38
CA LEU A 107 7.52 -14.56 -3.47
C LEU A 107 6.95 -14.35 -2.07
N GLU A 108 7.72 -14.67 -1.03
CA GLU A 108 7.27 -14.50 0.36
C GLU A 108 8.09 -13.42 1.06
N PHE A 109 7.40 -12.50 1.74
CA PHE A 109 8.03 -11.43 2.51
C PHE A 109 7.62 -11.54 3.98
N GLY A 110 8.55 -11.99 4.83
CA GLY A 110 8.26 -12.16 6.27
C GLY A 110 7.80 -10.87 6.96
N PHE A 111 8.21 -9.69 6.49
CA PHE A 111 7.71 -8.42 7.05
C PHE A 111 6.24 -8.17 6.72
N ALA A 112 5.78 -8.56 5.54
CA ALA A 112 4.39 -8.41 5.09
C ALA A 112 3.49 -9.42 5.82
N GLU A 113 3.98 -10.65 6.02
CA GLU A 113 3.31 -11.66 6.85
C GLU A 113 3.11 -11.18 8.30
N ARG A 114 4.17 -10.67 8.95
CA ARG A 114 4.08 -10.08 10.30
C ARG A 114 3.06 -8.94 10.35
N ALA A 115 3.05 -8.09 9.34
CA ALA A 115 2.09 -6.98 9.25
C ALA A 115 0.64 -7.48 9.13
N ARG A 116 0.38 -8.52 8.31
CA ARG A 116 -0.97 -9.13 8.19
C ARG A 116 -1.45 -9.74 9.50
N LYS A 117 -0.59 -10.49 10.19
CA LYS A 117 -0.90 -11.07 11.51
C LYS A 117 -1.33 -10.00 12.52
N VAL A 118 -0.65 -8.85 12.52
CA VAL A 118 -1.05 -7.72 13.36
C VAL A 118 -2.37 -7.10 12.86
N VAL A 119 -2.49 -6.77 11.57
CA VAL A 119 -3.65 -5.99 11.10
C VAL A 119 -4.95 -6.79 11.06
N PHE A 120 -4.90 -8.08 10.71
CA PHE A 120 -6.07 -8.91 10.46
C PHE A 120 -6.31 -9.98 11.53
N GLU A 121 -5.27 -10.51 12.18
CA GLU A 121 -5.40 -11.65 13.11
C GLU A 121 -5.34 -11.26 14.59
N GLY A 122 -5.10 -9.99 14.93
CA GLY A 122 -5.05 -9.61 16.34
C GLY A 122 -3.72 -9.95 17.03
N ALA A 123 -2.68 -10.38 16.31
CA ALA A 123 -1.38 -10.72 16.89
C ALA A 123 -0.72 -9.53 17.63
N VAL A 124 -0.18 -9.79 18.81
CA VAL A 124 0.61 -8.81 19.58
C VAL A 124 2.08 -8.95 19.16
N PRO A 125 2.75 -7.87 18.72
CA PRO A 125 4.17 -7.93 18.39
C PRO A 125 4.99 -8.37 19.61
N ARG A 126 5.85 -9.37 19.43
CA ARG A 126 6.87 -9.68 20.44
C ARG A 126 7.95 -8.61 20.31
N GLY A 127 8.42 -8.06 21.45
CA GLY A 127 9.32 -6.90 21.50
C GLY A 127 10.56 -7.01 20.61
N ARG A 128 11.22 -5.86 20.34
CA ARG A 128 12.37 -5.73 19.44
C ARG A 128 13.39 -6.87 19.65
N GLY A 129 13.42 -7.83 18.72
CA GLY A 129 14.43 -8.90 18.71
C GLY A 129 13.93 -10.35 18.62
N ALA A 130 12.62 -10.62 18.55
CA ALA A 130 12.17 -11.98 18.27
C ALA A 130 12.50 -12.36 16.80
N PRO A 131 13.29 -13.41 16.54
CA PRO A 131 13.53 -13.88 15.18
C PRO A 131 12.23 -14.39 14.54
N ALA A 132 12.21 -14.31 13.20
CA ALA A 132 11.14 -14.76 12.32
C ALA A 132 10.77 -16.22 12.56
#